data_AF-A0A2E7Q440-F1
#
_entry.id   AF-A0A2E7Q440-F1
#
_cell.length_a   1.000
_cell.length_b   1.000
_cell.length_c   1.000
_cell.angle_alpha   90.00
_cell.angle_beta   90.00
_cell.angle_gamma   90.00
#
_symmetry.space_group_name_H-M   'P 1'
#
loop_
_entity.id
_entity.type
_entity.pdbx_description
1 polymer ?
#
loop_
_entity_poly.entity_id
_entity_poly.type
_entity_poly.pdbx_seq_one_letter_code
_entity_poly.pdbx_strand_id
1 'polypeptide(L)'
;MKLGIKKSSLRLALALPVLGIISALASLYLLDAYQYGDQAVYRRFYFSLPGASLSDIPLLQAGYTGSAEPLFGLTMWIGSNAGLSKDAYITFFNVVLFLSLVVYLRKNKASWLFIILAITNYYFIVILTGAERLKFSYLAVILGATLSGSLRWSFFVAAPFLHFQTILLYGGLACGKIAHIRVTRRVRMKNIALFLAGVILVAGLVFGLARYSSSITGKLEAYARDSLLIGELLKALALTVTALIVLPRKWEAGYVMAACLAVIAIVGPERANMIAVTAFLFLVVKHGKTRSPLVLALMAYLSYKSIDFVETILLYGDGYAR
;
A
#
# COMPACT_ATOMS: atom_id res chain seq x y z
N MET A 1 -21.61 31.51 17.64
CA MET A 1 -20.57 30.45 17.60
C MET A 1 -19.66 30.70 16.39
N LYS A 2 -18.52 31.39 16.57
CA LYS A 2 -17.58 31.68 15.46
C LYS A 2 -16.79 30.40 15.15
N LEU A 3 -17.04 29.80 13.98
CA LEU A 3 -16.24 28.69 13.46
C LEU A 3 -14.81 29.21 13.18
N GLY A 4 -13.94 29.11 14.17
CA GLY A 4 -12.52 29.45 14.05
C GLY A 4 -11.80 28.42 13.19
N ILE A 5 -12.00 28.45 11.87
CA ILE A 5 -11.20 27.66 10.94
C ILE A 5 -9.76 28.17 11.05
N LYS A 6 -8.84 27.34 11.56
CA LYS A 6 -7.41 27.68 11.62
C LYS A 6 -6.95 28.06 10.21
N LYS A 7 -6.25 29.19 10.03
CA LYS A 7 -5.76 29.68 8.72
C LYS A 7 -5.03 28.61 7.89
N SER A 8 -4.34 27.67 8.54
CA SER A 8 -3.68 26.52 7.90
C SER A 8 -4.66 25.56 7.21
N SER A 9 -5.86 25.39 7.75
CA SER A 9 -6.92 24.54 7.17
C SER A 9 -7.53 25.18 5.92
N LEU A 10 -7.67 26.51 5.90
CA LEU A 10 -8.17 27.23 4.73
C LEU A 10 -7.20 27.15 3.54
N ARG A 11 -5.90 27.37 3.77
CA ARG A 11 -4.88 27.22 2.71
C ARG A 11 -4.87 25.81 2.12
N LEU A 12 -4.99 24.79 2.96
CA LEU A 12 -5.07 23.41 2.49
C LEU A 12 -6.34 23.17 1.66
N ALA A 13 -7.50 23.65 2.13
CA ALA A 13 -8.76 23.50 1.40
C ALA A 13 -8.71 24.14 0.01
N LEU A 14 -8.06 25.30 -0.14
CA LEU A 14 -7.87 25.97 -1.43
C LEU A 14 -6.84 25.28 -2.33
N ALA A 15 -5.82 24.64 -1.76
CA ALA A 15 -4.79 23.93 -2.52
C ALA A 15 -5.27 22.56 -3.05
N LEU A 16 -6.18 21.88 -2.34
CA LEU A 16 -6.61 20.53 -2.69
C LEU A 16 -7.23 20.41 -4.10
N PRO A 17 -8.10 21.32 -4.57
CA PRO A 17 -8.62 21.26 -5.94
C PRO A 17 -7.52 21.35 -7.00
N VAL A 18 -6.58 22.29 -6.84
CA VAL A 18 -5.45 22.48 -7.77
C VAL A 18 -4.57 21.24 -7.79
N LEU A 19 -4.24 20.71 -6.62
CA LEU A 19 -3.47 19.47 -6.50
C LEU A 19 -4.23 18.27 -7.11
N GLY A 20 -5.55 18.24 -6.99
CA GLY A 20 -6.40 17.21 -7.59
C GLY A 20 -6.35 17.25 -9.12
N ILE A 21 -6.42 18.44 -9.71
CA ILE A 21 -6.30 18.64 -11.17
C ILE A 21 -4.91 18.21 -11.66
N ILE A 22 -3.84 18.65 -10.99
CA ILE A 22 -2.47 18.26 -11.34
C ILE A 22 -2.32 16.73 -11.26
N SER A 23 -2.82 16.11 -10.20
CA SER A 23 -2.79 14.65 -10.04
C SER A 23 -3.62 13.93 -11.11
N ALA A 24 -4.75 14.50 -11.54
CA ALA A 24 -5.59 13.90 -12.57
C ALA A 24 -4.87 13.92 -13.93
N LEU A 25 -4.28 15.05 -14.30
CA LEU A 25 -3.53 15.20 -15.55
C LEU A 25 -2.30 14.28 -15.58
N ALA A 26 -1.52 14.25 -14.49
CA ALA A 26 -0.38 13.35 -14.39
C ALA A 26 -0.80 11.87 -14.45
N SER A 27 -1.91 11.50 -13.79
CA SER A 27 -2.44 10.14 -13.82
C SER A 27 -2.88 9.73 -15.22
N LEU A 28 -3.63 10.59 -15.93
CA LEU A 28 -4.06 10.29 -17.30
C LEU A 28 -2.86 10.11 -18.22
N TYR A 29 -1.89 11.03 -18.15
CA TYR A 29 -0.68 10.96 -18.96
C TYR A 29 0.09 9.64 -18.74
N LEU A 30 0.30 9.24 -17.47
CA LEU A 30 1.02 8.02 -17.16
C LEU A 30 0.24 6.74 -17.53
N LEU A 31 -1.09 6.72 -17.34
CA LEU A 31 -1.91 5.56 -17.68
C LEU A 31 -2.05 5.38 -19.18
N ASP A 32 -2.09 6.47 -19.94
CA ASP A 32 -2.10 6.44 -21.40
C ASP A 32 -0.76 5.95 -21.97
N ALA A 33 0.36 6.32 -21.36
CA ALA A 33 1.67 5.78 -21.75
C ALA A 33 1.86 4.31 -21.36
N TYR A 34 1.37 3.88 -20.18
CA TYR A 34 1.59 2.53 -19.65
C TYR A 34 0.59 1.51 -20.21
N GLN A 35 0.89 0.97 -21.39
CA GLN A 35 0.01 0.05 -22.12
C GLN A 35 0.30 -1.45 -21.89
N TYR A 36 1.52 -1.81 -21.49
CA TYR A 36 1.99 -3.20 -21.38
C TYR A 36 2.19 -3.66 -19.92
N GLY A 37 2.86 -4.79 -19.72
CA GLY A 37 3.12 -5.36 -18.40
C GLY A 37 1.85 -5.62 -17.57
N ASP A 38 1.88 -5.22 -16.30
CA ASP A 38 0.74 -5.35 -15.37
C ASP A 38 -0.51 -4.62 -15.89
N GLN A 39 -0.36 -3.47 -16.57
CA GLN A 39 -1.48 -2.68 -17.05
C GLN A 39 -2.30 -3.40 -18.13
N ALA A 40 -1.64 -4.14 -19.02
CA ALA A 40 -2.32 -4.94 -20.04
C ALA A 40 -3.26 -5.99 -19.40
N VAL A 41 -2.80 -6.64 -18.32
CA VAL A 41 -3.59 -7.63 -17.57
C VAL A 41 -4.83 -6.98 -16.95
N TYR A 42 -4.65 -5.82 -16.30
CA TYR A 42 -5.77 -5.10 -15.67
C TYR A 42 -6.78 -4.54 -16.68
N ARG A 43 -6.32 -4.06 -17.84
CA ARG A 43 -7.19 -3.63 -18.94
C ARG A 43 -8.05 -4.78 -19.46
N ARG A 44 -7.44 -5.94 -19.75
CA ARG A 44 -8.17 -7.13 -20.22
C ARG A 44 -9.22 -7.59 -19.21
N PHE A 45 -8.87 -7.61 -17.92
CA PHE A 45 -9.84 -7.90 -16.87
C PHE A 45 -10.99 -6.90 -16.89
N TYR A 46 -10.73 -5.59 -16.87
CA TYR A 46 -11.77 -4.56 -16.87
C TYR A 46 -12.73 -4.66 -18.06
N PHE A 47 -12.21 -4.93 -19.26
CA PHE A 47 -13.01 -5.06 -20.49
C PHE A 47 -13.77 -6.38 -20.60
N SER A 48 -13.46 -7.37 -19.77
CA SER A 48 -14.21 -8.63 -19.67
C SER A 48 -15.44 -8.57 -18.76
N LEU A 49 -15.57 -7.50 -17.96
CA LEU A 49 -16.63 -7.34 -16.95
C LEU A 49 -17.99 -6.78 -17.44
N PRO A 50 -18.12 -6.05 -18.57
CA PRO A 50 -19.42 -5.61 -19.05
C PRO A 50 -20.36 -6.80 -19.28
N GLY A 51 -21.54 -6.78 -18.66
CA GLY A 51 -22.54 -7.85 -18.78
C GLY A 51 -22.24 -9.13 -18.01
N ALA A 52 -21.08 -9.24 -17.34
CA ALA A 52 -20.75 -10.37 -16.49
C ALA A 52 -21.64 -10.39 -15.24
N SER A 53 -22.08 -11.58 -14.82
CA SER A 53 -22.84 -11.73 -13.57
C SER A 53 -21.92 -11.56 -12.35
N LEU A 54 -22.48 -11.17 -11.21
CA LEU A 54 -21.69 -11.00 -9.97
C LEU A 54 -20.98 -12.30 -9.54
N SER A 55 -21.56 -13.46 -9.83
CA SER A 55 -20.96 -14.77 -9.54
C SER A 55 -19.76 -15.11 -10.42
N ASP A 56 -19.63 -14.51 -11.61
CA ASP A 56 -18.53 -14.79 -12.54
C ASP A 56 -17.29 -13.96 -12.23
N ILE A 57 -17.44 -12.84 -11.51
CA ILE A 57 -16.35 -11.90 -11.21
C ILE A 57 -15.12 -12.59 -10.59
N PRO A 58 -15.24 -13.45 -9.55
CA PRO A 58 -14.07 -14.08 -8.95
C PRO A 58 -13.31 -14.97 -9.93
N LEU A 59 -14.02 -15.70 -10.79
CA LEU A 59 -13.42 -16.58 -11.79
C LEU A 59 -12.70 -15.77 -12.88
N LEU A 60 -13.36 -14.73 -13.41
CA LEU A 60 -12.77 -13.82 -14.39
C LEU A 60 -11.52 -13.15 -13.82
N GLN A 61 -11.62 -12.62 -12.60
CA GLN A 61 -10.49 -11.95 -11.95
C GLN A 61 -9.31 -12.89 -11.73
N ALA A 62 -9.56 -14.13 -11.29
CA ALA A 62 -8.52 -15.14 -11.14
C ALA A 62 -7.87 -15.50 -12.48
N GLY A 63 -8.67 -15.62 -13.54
CA GLY A 63 -8.20 -15.95 -14.89
C GLY A 63 -7.24 -14.90 -15.48
N TYR A 64 -7.49 -13.61 -15.22
CA TYR A 64 -6.60 -12.55 -15.71
C TYR A 64 -5.47 -12.22 -14.72
N THR A 65 -5.80 -11.99 -13.44
CA THR A 65 -4.88 -11.37 -12.49
C THR A 65 -4.16 -12.36 -11.57
N GLY A 66 -4.55 -13.64 -11.62
CA GLY A 66 -3.99 -14.70 -10.77
C GLY A 66 -4.50 -14.68 -9.32
N SER A 67 -5.53 -13.91 -9.01
CA SER A 67 -6.19 -13.94 -7.69
C SER A 67 -7.64 -13.46 -7.77
N ALA A 68 -8.41 -13.67 -6.69
CA ALA A 68 -9.82 -13.35 -6.60
C ALA A 68 -10.12 -12.57 -5.30
N GLU A 69 -9.65 -11.33 -5.20
CA GLU A 69 -10.02 -10.42 -4.11
C GLU A 69 -11.45 -9.88 -4.31
N PRO A 70 -12.39 -10.16 -3.38
CA PRO A 70 -13.82 -9.92 -3.62
C PRO A 70 -14.17 -8.45 -3.91
N LEU A 71 -13.63 -7.51 -3.11
CA LEU A 71 -13.98 -6.10 -3.28
C LEU A 71 -13.26 -5.45 -4.46
N PHE A 72 -12.09 -5.97 -4.86
CA PHE A 72 -11.39 -5.44 -6.03
C PHE A 72 -12.19 -5.73 -7.30
N GLY A 73 -12.60 -6.99 -7.50
CA GLY A 73 -13.41 -7.39 -8.64
C GLY A 73 -14.72 -6.63 -8.71
N LEU A 74 -15.42 -6.49 -7.57
CA LEU A 74 -16.64 -5.69 -7.49
C LEU A 74 -16.40 -4.23 -7.87
N THR A 75 -15.32 -3.62 -7.39
CA THR A 75 -14.98 -2.23 -7.72
C THR A 75 -14.74 -2.05 -9.22
N MET A 76 -14.02 -2.97 -9.85
CA MET A 76 -13.78 -2.92 -11.30
C MET A 76 -15.06 -3.17 -12.11
N TRP A 77 -15.90 -4.09 -11.64
CA TRP A 77 -17.18 -4.42 -12.27
C TRP A 77 -18.15 -3.22 -12.28
N ILE A 78 -18.23 -2.47 -11.16
CA ILE A 78 -19.05 -1.25 -11.07
C ILE A 78 -18.62 -0.22 -12.13
N GLY A 79 -17.31 0.07 -12.23
CA GLY A 79 -16.82 1.04 -13.20
C GLY A 79 -17.09 0.61 -14.64
N SER A 80 -16.84 -0.66 -14.93
CA SER A 80 -16.98 -1.23 -16.27
C SER A 80 -18.44 -1.24 -16.74
N ASN A 81 -19.37 -1.69 -15.88
CA ASN A 81 -20.81 -1.70 -16.19
C ASN A 81 -21.46 -0.31 -16.15
N ALA A 82 -20.82 0.68 -15.52
CA ALA A 82 -21.22 2.08 -15.63
C ALA A 82 -20.79 2.73 -16.97
N GLY A 83 -20.10 1.99 -17.85
CA GLY A 83 -19.64 2.49 -19.15
C GLY A 83 -18.49 3.49 -19.07
N LEU A 84 -17.79 3.55 -17.93
CA LEU A 84 -16.64 4.44 -17.76
C LEU A 84 -15.43 3.88 -18.51
N SER A 85 -14.63 4.76 -19.11
CA SER A 85 -13.34 4.32 -19.63
C SER A 85 -12.44 3.91 -18.47
N LYS A 86 -11.67 2.83 -18.68
CA LYS A 86 -10.77 2.27 -17.66
C LYS A 86 -9.83 3.33 -17.09
N ASP A 87 -9.27 4.18 -17.95
CA ASP A 87 -8.29 5.19 -17.53
C ASP A 87 -8.90 6.36 -16.77
N ALA A 88 -10.11 6.81 -17.16
CA ALA A 88 -10.84 7.80 -16.38
C ALA A 88 -11.23 7.24 -15.00
N TYR A 89 -11.72 6.00 -14.97
CA TYR A 89 -12.11 5.33 -13.72
C TYR A 89 -10.93 5.19 -12.77
N ILE A 90 -9.79 4.68 -13.25
CA ILE A 90 -8.58 4.53 -12.44
C ILE A 90 -7.97 5.89 -12.04
N THR A 91 -8.04 6.89 -12.92
CA THR A 91 -7.60 8.26 -12.61
C THR A 91 -8.38 8.86 -11.45
N PHE A 92 -9.69 8.65 -11.40
CA PHE A 92 -10.50 9.11 -10.28
C PHE A 92 -9.97 8.56 -8.95
N PHE A 93 -9.72 7.25 -8.84
CA PHE A 93 -9.17 6.66 -7.61
C PHE A 93 -7.73 7.10 -7.32
N ASN A 94 -6.91 7.34 -8.34
CA ASN A 94 -5.57 7.89 -8.18
C ASN A 94 -5.62 9.29 -7.53
N VAL A 95 -6.55 10.15 -7.97
CA VAL A 95 -6.75 11.48 -7.38
C VAL A 95 -7.23 11.38 -5.94
N VAL A 96 -8.19 10.50 -5.64
CA VAL A 96 -8.68 10.30 -4.27
C VAL A 96 -7.56 9.76 -3.37
N LEU A 97 -6.75 8.82 -3.85
CA LEU A 97 -5.58 8.29 -3.15
C LEU A 97 -4.54 9.39 -2.88
N PHE A 98 -4.21 10.18 -3.89
CA PHE A 98 -3.28 11.30 -3.78
C PHE A 98 -3.74 12.32 -2.73
N LEU A 99 -4.97 12.80 -2.84
CA LEU A 99 -5.51 13.83 -1.94
C LEU A 99 -5.65 13.30 -0.52
N SER A 100 -6.12 12.05 -0.35
CA SER A 100 -6.23 11.43 0.97
C SER A 100 -4.87 11.24 1.63
N LEU A 101 -3.82 10.90 0.87
CA LEU A 101 -2.44 10.83 1.39
C LEU A 101 -1.95 12.21 1.83
N VAL A 102 -2.14 13.25 1.02
CA VAL A 102 -1.76 14.63 1.39
C VAL A 102 -2.48 15.06 2.67
N VAL A 103 -3.79 14.85 2.76
CA VAL A 103 -4.57 15.17 3.96
C VAL A 103 -4.08 14.38 5.18
N TYR A 104 -3.83 13.07 5.04
CA TYR A 104 -3.27 12.24 6.09
C TYR A 104 -1.93 12.78 6.60
N LEU A 105 -1.00 13.09 5.70
CA LEU A 105 0.32 13.60 6.05
C LEU A 105 0.24 14.99 6.71
N ARG A 106 -0.62 15.89 6.22
CA ARG A 106 -0.86 17.20 6.84
C ARG A 106 -1.46 17.07 8.24
N LYS A 107 -2.44 16.18 8.43
CA LYS A 107 -3.06 15.90 9.73
C LYS A 107 -2.02 15.41 10.75
N ASN A 108 -1.02 14.66 10.29
CA ASN A 108 0.09 14.18 11.10
C ASN A 108 1.33 15.10 11.09
N LYS A 109 1.16 16.38 10.72
CA LYS A 109 2.20 17.43 10.78
C LYS A 109 3.47 17.09 10.00
N ALA A 110 3.37 16.31 8.92
CA ALA A 110 4.51 16.05 8.04
C ALA A 110 5.08 17.36 7.45
N SER A 111 6.40 17.41 7.22
CA SER A 111 7.01 18.53 6.50
C SER A 111 6.56 18.55 5.03
N TRP A 112 6.52 19.72 4.41
CA TRP A 112 6.16 19.83 2.98
C TRP A 112 7.16 19.10 2.09
N LEU A 113 8.46 19.18 2.41
CA LEU A 113 9.48 18.41 1.71
C LEU A 113 9.20 16.90 1.75
N PHE A 114 8.86 16.36 2.93
CA PHE A 114 8.51 14.93 3.04
C PHE A 114 7.26 14.58 2.21
N ILE A 115 6.27 15.47 2.14
CA ILE A 115 5.06 15.24 1.33
C ILE A 115 5.40 15.19 -0.14
N ILE A 116 6.19 16.14 -0.64
CA ILE A 116 6.65 16.16 -2.04
C ILE A 116 7.39 14.86 -2.35
N LEU A 117 8.35 14.48 -1.51
CA LEU A 117 9.10 13.23 -1.70
C LEU A 117 8.23 11.97 -1.56
N ALA A 118 7.14 12.01 -0.78
CA ALA A 118 6.21 10.90 -0.66
C ALA A 118 5.35 10.72 -1.90
N ILE A 119 4.90 11.81 -2.53
CA ILE A 119 4.09 11.75 -3.75
C ILE A 119 4.94 11.51 -5.01
N THR A 120 6.24 11.81 -4.98
CA THR A 120 7.20 11.46 -6.05
C THR A 120 7.92 10.15 -5.79
N ASN A 121 7.59 9.43 -4.71
CA ASN A 121 8.26 8.20 -4.35
C ASN A 121 8.01 7.10 -5.41
N TYR A 122 9.05 6.36 -5.79
CA TYR A 122 8.96 5.21 -6.71
C TYR A 122 7.77 4.30 -6.39
N TYR A 123 7.61 3.88 -5.13
CA TYR A 123 6.53 2.97 -4.76
C TYR A 123 5.15 3.61 -4.88
N PHE A 124 5.03 4.92 -4.64
CA PHE A 124 3.76 5.62 -4.82
C PHE A 124 3.40 5.72 -6.30
N ILE A 125 4.36 6.02 -7.18
CA ILE A 125 4.13 6.04 -8.64
C ILE A 125 3.73 4.64 -9.15
N VAL A 126 4.41 3.58 -8.69
CA VAL A 126 4.02 2.19 -9.00
C VAL A 126 2.60 1.88 -8.53
N ILE A 127 2.19 2.38 -7.36
CA ILE A 127 0.81 2.24 -6.88
C ILE A 127 -0.17 2.96 -7.81
N LEU A 128 0.15 4.18 -8.26
CA LEU A 128 -0.73 4.93 -9.16
C LEU A 128 -0.89 4.26 -10.54
N THR A 129 0.11 3.51 -11.00
CA THR A 129 0.08 2.83 -12.29
C THR A 129 -0.13 1.32 -12.13
N GLY A 130 0.93 0.53 -12.08
CA GLY A 130 0.93 -0.93 -12.23
C GLY A 130 0.27 -1.72 -11.10
N ALA A 131 0.21 -1.22 -9.86
CA ALA A 131 -0.26 -2.01 -8.72
C ALA A 131 -1.74 -1.76 -8.34
N GLU A 132 -2.67 -1.98 -9.28
CA GLU A 132 -4.10 -1.60 -9.10
C GLU A 132 -4.80 -2.27 -7.91
N ARG A 133 -4.62 -3.58 -7.68
CA ARG A 133 -5.21 -4.26 -6.50
C ARG A 133 -4.74 -3.61 -5.19
N LEU A 134 -3.44 -3.38 -5.11
CA LEU A 134 -2.79 -2.81 -3.93
C LEU A 134 -3.21 -1.35 -3.71
N LYS A 135 -3.39 -0.58 -4.78
CA LYS A 135 -3.91 0.81 -4.77
C LYS A 135 -5.21 0.93 -4.00
N PHE A 136 -6.20 0.10 -4.32
CA PHE A 136 -7.49 0.18 -3.62
C PHE A 136 -7.36 -0.16 -2.14
N SER A 137 -6.53 -1.13 -1.80
CA SER A 137 -6.26 -1.46 -0.40
C SER A 137 -5.55 -0.32 0.34
N TYR A 138 -4.56 0.32 -0.28
CA TYR A 138 -3.87 1.50 0.27
C TYR A 138 -4.81 2.69 0.44
N LEU A 139 -5.68 2.93 -0.54
CA LEU A 139 -6.73 3.94 -0.47
C LEU A 139 -7.61 3.71 0.76
N ALA A 140 -8.09 2.49 0.96
CA ALA A 140 -8.90 2.14 2.13
C ALA A 140 -8.11 2.34 3.44
N VAL A 141 -6.85 1.90 3.52
CA VAL A 141 -6.01 2.12 4.72
C VAL A 141 -5.82 3.61 5.02
N ILE A 142 -5.51 4.43 4.01
CA ILE A 142 -5.26 5.87 4.18
C ILE A 142 -6.55 6.61 4.56
N LEU A 143 -7.68 6.29 3.93
CA LEU A 143 -8.98 6.83 4.30
C LEU A 143 -9.36 6.43 5.74
N GLY A 144 -9.20 5.16 6.10
CA GLY A 144 -9.40 4.69 7.47
C GLY A 144 -8.50 5.41 8.48
N ALA A 145 -7.25 5.71 8.14
CA ALA A 145 -6.34 6.47 8.99
C ALA A 145 -6.69 7.97 9.09
N THR A 146 -7.36 8.51 8.08
CA THR A 146 -7.71 9.94 7.97
C THR A 146 -9.05 10.27 8.63
N LEU A 147 -10.04 9.39 8.48
CA LEU A 147 -11.40 9.58 8.97
C LEU A 147 -11.53 9.31 10.48
N SER A 148 -12.69 9.67 11.03
CA SER A 148 -13.09 9.43 12.43
C SER A 148 -14.42 8.68 12.49
N GLY A 149 -14.77 8.14 13.67
CA GLY A 149 -16.04 7.45 13.88
C GLY A 149 -16.06 6.01 13.34
N SER A 150 -17.26 5.47 13.10
CA SER A 150 -17.49 4.11 12.60
C SER A 150 -16.98 3.90 11.18
N LEU A 151 -17.11 4.91 10.32
CA LEU A 151 -16.71 4.83 8.91
C LEU A 151 -15.22 4.49 8.74
N ARG A 152 -14.36 4.95 9.66
CA ARG A 152 -12.94 4.57 9.71
C ARG A 152 -12.74 3.07 9.77
N TRP A 153 -13.55 2.36 10.55
CA TRP A 153 -13.43 0.91 10.70
C TRP A 153 -13.90 0.18 9.46
N SER A 154 -14.94 0.66 8.78
CA SER A 154 -15.40 0.09 7.50
C SER A 154 -14.27 0.06 6.48
N PHE A 155 -13.49 1.15 6.36
CA PHE A 155 -12.34 1.19 5.47
C PHE A 155 -11.21 0.25 5.88
N PHE A 156 -10.87 0.17 7.17
CA PHE A 156 -9.85 -0.79 7.61
C PHE A 156 -10.26 -2.23 7.40
N VAL A 157 -11.54 -2.56 7.61
CA VAL A 157 -12.10 -3.89 7.35
C VAL A 157 -12.14 -4.19 5.86
N ALA A 158 -12.45 -3.21 5.01
CA ALA A 158 -12.48 -3.39 3.56
C ALA A 158 -11.10 -3.66 2.94
N ALA A 159 -10.03 -3.09 3.50
CA ALA A 159 -8.70 -3.14 2.87
C ALA A 159 -8.17 -4.57 2.61
N PRO A 160 -8.26 -5.55 3.55
CA PRO A 160 -7.96 -6.96 3.28
C PRO A 160 -8.75 -7.62 2.15
N PHE A 161 -10.01 -7.22 1.94
CA PHE A 161 -10.85 -7.77 0.87
C PHE A 161 -10.59 -7.11 -0.50
N LEU A 162 -9.92 -5.95 -0.50
CA LEU A 162 -9.39 -5.32 -1.71
C LEU A 162 -8.02 -5.90 -2.08
N HIS A 163 -7.20 -6.22 -1.07
CA HIS A 163 -5.92 -6.90 -1.26
C HIS A 163 -5.51 -7.68 -0.01
N PHE A 164 -5.42 -9.00 -0.14
CA PHE A 164 -5.18 -9.89 1.00
C PHE A 164 -3.86 -9.60 1.73
N GLN A 165 -2.82 -9.16 1.02
CA GLN A 165 -1.51 -8.89 1.64
C GLN A 165 -1.53 -7.74 2.66
N THR A 166 -2.59 -6.91 2.69
CA THR A 166 -2.74 -5.85 3.71
C THR A 166 -2.96 -6.41 5.12
N ILE A 167 -3.40 -7.67 5.24
CA ILE A 167 -3.43 -8.40 6.52
C ILE A 167 -2.03 -8.44 7.15
N LEU A 168 -0.99 -8.53 6.33
CA LEU A 168 0.40 -8.61 6.79
C LEU A 168 0.85 -7.27 7.39
N LEU A 169 0.46 -6.15 6.77
CA LEU A 169 0.67 -4.81 7.33
C LEU A 169 -0.02 -4.68 8.70
N TYR A 170 -1.27 -5.14 8.81
CA TYR A 170 -2.00 -5.13 10.08
C TYR A 170 -1.37 -6.03 11.14
N GLY A 171 -0.92 -7.23 10.75
CA GLY A 171 -0.21 -8.17 11.62
C GLY A 171 1.06 -7.55 12.20
N GLY A 172 1.89 -6.93 11.35
CA GLY A 172 3.10 -6.23 11.81
C GLY A 172 2.79 -5.13 12.82
N LEU A 173 1.80 -4.28 12.53
CA LEU A 173 1.36 -3.21 13.44
C LEU A 173 0.76 -3.75 14.76
N ALA A 174 0.07 -4.88 14.72
CA ALA A 174 -0.48 -5.53 15.90
C ALA A 174 0.63 -6.10 16.80
N CYS A 175 1.64 -6.76 16.22
CA CYS A 175 2.81 -7.27 16.94
C CYS A 175 3.50 -6.15 17.73
N GLY A 176 3.69 -4.97 17.12
CA GLY A 176 4.27 -3.81 17.80
C GLY A 176 3.46 -3.32 19.01
N LYS A 177 2.13 -3.44 18.97
CA LYS A 177 1.26 -3.11 20.13
C LYS A 177 1.31 -4.18 21.21
N ILE A 178 1.28 -5.45 20.84
CA ILE A 178 1.29 -6.58 21.80
C ILE A 178 2.60 -6.60 22.59
N ALA A 179 3.73 -6.30 21.94
CA ALA A 179 5.03 -6.19 22.58
C ALA A 179 5.03 -5.22 23.78
N HIS A 180 4.27 -4.11 23.67
CA HIS A 180 4.14 -3.14 24.76
C HIS A 180 3.30 -3.66 25.94
N ILE A 181 2.37 -4.58 25.71
CA ILE A 181 1.48 -5.11 26.75
C ILE A 181 2.25 -6.02 27.71
N ARG A 182 3.29 -6.73 27.25
CA ARG A 182 4.09 -7.64 28.09
C ARG A 182 4.96 -6.93 29.15
N VAL A 183 5.16 -5.61 29.05
CA VAL A 183 5.93 -4.84 30.04
C VAL A 183 5.05 -4.32 31.19
N THR A 184 3.72 -4.33 31.04
CA THR A 184 2.79 -3.86 32.09
C THR A 184 1.92 -5.01 32.58
N ARG A 185 2.19 -5.48 33.79
CA ARG A 185 1.75 -6.75 34.43
C ARG A 185 0.24 -6.88 34.75
N ARG A 186 -0.68 -6.32 33.96
CA ARG A 186 -2.13 -6.55 34.10
C ARG A 186 -2.78 -6.84 32.74
N VAL A 187 -3.07 -8.11 32.49
CA VAL A 187 -3.86 -8.56 31.34
C VAL A 187 -5.32 -8.18 31.59
N ARG A 188 -5.82 -7.16 30.87
CA ARG A 188 -7.27 -6.84 30.85
C ARG A 188 -7.96 -7.74 29.81
N MET A 189 -9.25 -8.05 29.98
CA MET A 189 -10.05 -8.87 29.03
C MET A 189 -9.92 -8.43 27.56
N LYS A 190 -9.80 -7.13 27.30
CA LYS A 190 -9.53 -6.59 25.95
C LYS A 190 -8.23 -7.09 25.31
N ASN A 191 -7.22 -7.42 26.13
CA ASN A 191 -5.95 -7.98 25.68
C ASN A 191 -6.10 -9.46 25.30
N ILE A 192 -7.06 -10.18 25.90
CA ILE A 192 -7.39 -11.57 25.55
C ILE A 192 -8.07 -11.60 24.17
N ALA A 193 -9.04 -10.72 23.92
CA ALA A 193 -9.66 -10.61 22.60
C ALA A 193 -8.63 -10.26 21.50
N LEU A 194 -7.71 -9.32 21.78
CA LEU A 194 -6.59 -9.00 20.89
C LEU A 194 -5.64 -10.18 20.68
N PHE A 195 -5.34 -10.95 21.73
CA PHE A 195 -4.52 -12.15 21.65
C PHE A 195 -5.20 -13.23 20.80
N LEU A 196 -6.47 -13.52 21.04
CA LEU A 196 -7.26 -14.47 20.27
C LEU A 196 -7.38 -14.06 18.80
N ALA A 197 -7.61 -12.78 18.53
CA ALA A 197 -7.59 -12.25 17.16
C ALA A 197 -6.22 -12.46 16.50
N GLY A 198 -5.12 -12.27 17.24
CA GLY A 198 -3.76 -12.57 16.78
C GLY A 198 -3.54 -14.08 16.52
N VAL A 199 -4.03 -14.95 17.39
CA VAL A 199 -3.96 -16.41 17.21
C VAL A 199 -4.75 -16.85 15.98
N ILE A 200 -5.96 -16.34 15.78
CA ILE A 200 -6.78 -16.63 14.59
C ILE A 200 -6.08 -16.13 13.33
N LEU A 201 -5.47 -14.94 13.38
CA LEU A 201 -4.69 -14.39 12.26
C LEU A 201 -3.51 -15.30 11.90
N VAL A 202 -2.75 -15.75 12.91
CA VAL A 202 -1.60 -16.64 12.72
C VAL A 202 -2.05 -18.02 12.24
N ALA A 203 -3.12 -18.58 12.80
CA ALA A 203 -3.68 -19.85 12.36
C ALA A 203 -4.18 -19.77 10.90
N GLY A 204 -4.86 -18.69 10.53
CA GLY A 204 -5.27 -18.42 9.15
C GLY A 204 -4.08 -18.25 8.21
N LEU A 205 -3.01 -17.59 8.66
CA LEU A 205 -1.76 -17.49 7.91
C LEU A 205 -1.13 -18.87 7.70
N VAL A 206 -0.96 -19.67 8.76
CA VAL A 206 -0.39 -21.02 8.70
C VAL A 206 -1.22 -21.93 7.79
N PHE A 207 -2.55 -21.89 7.89
CA PHE A 207 -3.44 -22.63 7.01
C PHE A 207 -3.28 -22.21 5.55
N GLY A 208 -3.20 -20.90 5.29
CA GLY A 208 -2.92 -20.37 3.96
C GLY A 208 -1.57 -20.85 3.42
N LEU A 209 -0.50 -20.78 4.23
CA LEU A 209 0.83 -21.25 3.84
C LEU A 209 0.84 -22.76 3.54
N ALA A 210 0.13 -23.57 4.33
CA ALA A 210 -0.01 -24.99 4.08
C ALA A 210 -0.74 -25.26 2.75
N ARG A 211 -1.85 -24.55 2.49
CA ARG A 211 -2.67 -24.73 1.28
C ARG A 211 -1.94 -24.34 0.00
N TYR A 212 -1.11 -23.30 0.06
CA TYR A 212 -0.36 -22.76 -1.07
C TYR A 212 1.12 -23.16 -1.07
N SER A 213 1.49 -24.16 -0.28
CA SER A 213 2.88 -24.60 -0.09
C SER A 213 3.59 -24.89 -1.41
N SER A 214 2.95 -25.57 -2.36
CA SER A 214 3.52 -25.88 -3.68
C SER A 214 3.83 -24.64 -4.52
N SER A 215 2.98 -23.61 -4.45
CA SER A 215 3.23 -22.31 -5.10
C SER A 215 4.36 -21.53 -4.41
N ILE A 216 4.48 -21.66 -3.09
CA ILE A 216 5.53 -21.02 -2.31
C ILE A 216 6.88 -21.68 -2.58
N THR A 217 6.95 -23.03 -2.57
CA THR A 217 8.19 -23.76 -2.86
C THR A 217 8.67 -23.49 -4.28
N GLY A 218 7.77 -23.50 -5.27
CA GLY A 218 8.13 -23.15 -6.65
C GLY A 218 8.68 -21.73 -6.79
N LYS A 219 8.10 -20.76 -6.06
CA LYS A 219 8.63 -19.39 -6.02
C LYS A 219 9.97 -19.28 -5.31
N LEU A 220 10.15 -19.97 -4.18
CA LEU A 220 11.40 -19.97 -3.44
C LEU A 220 12.54 -20.57 -4.27
N GLU A 221 12.28 -21.67 -4.98
CA GLU A 221 13.27 -22.29 -5.87
C GLU A 221 13.64 -21.36 -7.04
N ALA A 222 12.65 -20.69 -7.65
CA ALA A 222 12.92 -19.70 -8.69
C ALA A 222 13.77 -18.52 -8.15
N TYR A 223 13.41 -17.98 -6.98
CA TYR A 223 14.14 -16.86 -6.38
C TYR A 223 15.54 -17.23 -5.86
N ALA A 224 15.74 -18.48 -5.43
CA ALA A 224 17.04 -18.96 -4.99
C ALA A 224 18.03 -19.04 -6.16
N ARG A 225 17.56 -19.32 -7.38
CA ARG A 225 18.41 -19.39 -8.58
C ARG A 225 18.86 -18.02 -9.07
N ASP A 226 18.01 -17.00 -8.97
CA ASP A 226 18.27 -15.70 -9.61
C ASP A 226 19.05 -14.70 -8.76
N SER A 227 19.53 -15.04 -7.55
CA SER A 227 20.17 -14.12 -6.58
C SER A 227 19.34 -12.90 -6.16
N LEU A 228 18.16 -12.69 -6.77
CA LEU A 228 17.23 -11.60 -6.53
C LEU A 228 16.76 -11.55 -5.08
N LEU A 229 16.55 -12.72 -4.45
CA LEU A 229 16.10 -12.79 -3.06
C LEU A 229 17.07 -12.11 -2.09
N ILE A 230 18.38 -12.32 -2.29
CA ILE A 230 19.42 -11.79 -1.40
C ILE A 230 19.44 -10.26 -1.51
N GLY A 231 19.44 -9.72 -2.73
CA GLY A 231 19.42 -8.27 -2.95
C GLY A 231 18.20 -7.60 -2.31
N GLU A 232 17.04 -8.24 -2.39
CA GLU A 232 15.78 -7.70 -1.86
C GLU A 232 15.69 -7.81 -0.33
N LEU A 233 16.22 -8.89 0.25
CA LEU A 233 16.39 -9.01 1.70
C LEU A 233 17.38 -7.99 2.26
N LEU A 234 18.48 -7.72 1.55
CA LEU A 234 19.45 -6.69 1.93
C LEU A 234 18.82 -5.30 1.94
N LYS A 235 17.99 -4.95 0.94
CA LYS A 235 17.23 -3.69 0.94
C LYS A 235 16.30 -3.59 2.15
N ALA A 236 15.59 -4.66 2.49
CA ALA A 236 14.69 -4.71 3.63
C ALA A 236 15.44 -4.66 4.98
N LEU A 237 16.62 -5.28 5.06
CA LEU A 237 17.52 -5.19 6.22
C LEU A 237 18.05 -3.76 6.38
N ALA A 238 18.49 -3.11 5.30
CA ALA A 238 18.91 -1.71 5.33
C ALA A 238 17.78 -0.78 5.80
N LEU A 239 16.55 -1.03 5.33
CA LEU A 239 15.36 -0.32 5.80
C LEU A 239 15.09 -0.58 7.29
N THR A 240 15.30 -1.82 7.76
CA THR A 240 15.14 -2.20 9.17
C THR A 240 16.15 -1.48 10.05
N VAL A 241 17.43 -1.45 9.65
CA VAL A 241 18.47 -0.70 10.36
C VAL A 241 18.12 0.79 10.41
N THR A 242 17.68 1.36 9.28
CA THR A 242 17.21 2.76 9.22
C THR A 242 16.05 3.01 10.19
N ALA A 243 15.06 2.12 10.24
CA ALA A 243 13.94 2.19 11.18
C ALA A 243 14.42 2.17 12.64
N LEU A 244 15.34 1.27 12.96
CA LEU A 244 15.95 1.16 14.28
C LEU A 244 16.83 2.35 14.63
N ILE A 245 17.44 3.06 13.67
CA ILE A 245 18.20 4.29 13.97
C ILE A 245 17.23 5.47 14.23
N VAL A 246 16.28 5.69 13.33
CA VAL A 246 15.43 6.90 13.31
C VAL A 246 14.33 6.89 14.38
N LEU A 247 13.66 5.75 14.56
CA LEU A 247 12.42 5.70 15.34
C LEU A 247 12.72 5.64 16.84
N PRO A 248 11.98 6.37 17.69
CA PRO A 248 12.24 6.37 19.13
C PRO A 248 11.90 5.02 19.77
N ARG A 249 10.86 4.33 19.28
CA ARG A 249 10.41 3.04 19.81
C ARG A 249 11.03 1.87 19.05
N LYS A 250 12.27 1.54 19.41
CA LYS A 250 13.09 0.51 18.76
C LYS A 250 12.39 -0.86 18.69
N TRP A 251 11.75 -1.28 19.77
CA TRP A 251 11.02 -2.55 19.81
C TRP A 251 9.83 -2.58 18.85
N GLU A 252 8.99 -1.53 18.87
CA GLU A 252 7.85 -1.42 17.95
C GLU A 252 8.32 -1.47 16.50
N ALA A 253 9.37 -0.71 16.16
CA ALA A 253 9.99 -0.74 14.84
C ALA A 253 10.54 -2.13 14.50
N GLY A 254 11.29 -2.75 15.42
CA GLY A 254 11.87 -4.07 15.24
C GLY A 254 10.82 -5.14 14.95
N TYR A 255 9.72 -5.18 15.70
CA TYR A 255 8.65 -6.16 15.47
C TYR A 255 7.92 -5.94 14.13
N VAL A 256 7.61 -4.69 13.79
CA VAL A 256 6.96 -4.37 12.51
C VAL A 256 7.88 -4.75 11.34
N MET A 257 9.15 -4.39 11.43
CA MET A 257 10.13 -4.67 10.37
C MET A 257 10.46 -6.16 10.26
N ALA A 258 10.58 -6.87 11.39
CA ALA A 258 10.76 -8.32 11.40
C ALA A 258 9.56 -9.05 10.77
N ALA A 259 8.34 -8.60 11.05
CA ALA A 259 7.15 -9.13 10.37
C ALA A 259 7.22 -8.88 8.85
N CYS A 260 7.66 -7.70 8.41
CA CYS A 260 7.84 -7.41 6.98
C CYS A 260 8.93 -8.27 6.34
N LEU A 261 10.06 -8.51 7.02
CA LEU A 261 11.13 -9.39 6.54
C LEU A 261 10.65 -10.83 6.37
N ALA A 262 9.89 -11.35 7.34
CA ALA A 262 9.28 -12.67 7.23
C ALA A 262 8.34 -12.76 6.00
N VAL A 263 7.57 -11.71 5.75
CA VAL A 263 6.69 -11.62 4.59
C VAL A 263 7.46 -11.60 3.27
N ILE A 264 8.55 -10.84 3.20
CA ILE A 264 9.43 -10.80 2.01
C ILE A 264 9.98 -12.19 1.71
N ALA A 265 10.46 -12.89 2.74
CA ALA A 265 11.00 -14.24 2.60
C ALA A 265 9.96 -15.26 2.09
N ILE A 266 8.68 -15.09 2.46
CA ILE A 266 7.62 -16.06 2.15
C ILE A 266 6.87 -15.73 0.85
N VAL A 267 6.48 -14.47 0.67
CA VAL A 267 5.54 -14.04 -0.38
C VAL A 267 6.26 -13.63 -1.66
N GLY A 268 7.54 -13.26 -1.54
CA GLY A 268 8.35 -12.77 -2.64
C GLY A 268 8.62 -11.26 -2.56
N PRO A 269 9.65 -10.79 -3.26
CA PRO A 269 10.32 -9.54 -2.91
C PRO A 269 9.59 -8.27 -3.30
N GLU A 270 9.03 -8.19 -4.51
CA GLU A 270 8.64 -6.90 -5.09
C GLU A 270 7.50 -6.20 -4.32
N ARG A 271 6.40 -6.92 -4.08
CA ARG A 271 5.22 -6.36 -3.37
C ARG A 271 5.47 -6.27 -1.86
N ALA A 272 6.25 -7.20 -1.32
CA ALA A 272 6.55 -7.23 0.11
C ALA A 272 7.48 -6.08 0.52
N ASN A 273 8.44 -5.69 -0.33
CA ASN A 273 9.27 -4.51 -0.07
C ASN A 273 8.46 -3.20 -0.08
N MET A 274 7.46 -3.10 -0.95
CA MET A 274 6.52 -1.97 -0.91
C MET A 274 5.75 -1.90 0.42
N ILE A 275 5.29 -3.04 0.94
CA ILE A 275 4.63 -3.11 2.25
C ILE A 275 5.60 -2.70 3.37
N ALA A 276 6.86 -3.17 3.32
CA ALA A 276 7.88 -2.81 4.31
C ALA A 276 8.17 -1.31 4.34
N VAL A 277 8.35 -0.70 3.15
CA VAL A 277 8.54 0.76 3.03
C VAL A 277 7.33 1.51 3.56
N THR A 278 6.11 1.10 3.20
CA THR A 278 4.90 1.75 3.71
C THR A 278 4.76 1.62 5.23
N ALA A 279 5.06 0.46 5.80
CA ALA A 279 5.04 0.24 7.24
C ALA A 279 6.07 1.16 7.94
N PHE A 280 7.28 1.27 7.38
CA PHE A 280 8.30 2.19 7.86
C PHE A 280 7.83 3.66 7.79
N LEU A 281 7.31 4.11 6.64
CA LEU A 281 6.83 5.49 6.47
C LEU A 281 5.65 5.80 7.40
N PHE A 282 4.75 4.84 7.61
CA PHE A 282 3.68 4.95 8.59
C PHE A 282 4.25 5.21 9.99
N LEU A 283 5.27 4.46 10.43
CA LEU A 283 5.91 4.65 11.73
C LEU A 283 6.64 6.00 11.82
N VAL A 284 7.32 6.42 10.75
CA VAL A 284 7.98 7.74 10.67
C VAL A 284 6.97 8.87 10.86
N VAL A 285 5.83 8.80 10.18
CA VAL A 285 4.76 9.80 10.30
C VAL A 285 4.15 9.76 11.70
N LYS A 286 3.82 8.56 12.21
CA LYS A 286 3.27 8.35 13.55
C LYS A 286 4.15 8.94 14.66
N HIS A 287 5.47 8.79 14.54
CA HIS A 287 6.44 9.28 15.52
C HIS A 287 6.96 10.69 15.21
N GLY A 288 6.40 11.39 14.21
CA GLY A 288 6.78 12.77 13.87
C GLY A 288 8.20 12.91 13.34
N LYS A 289 8.80 11.86 12.78
CA LYS A 289 10.20 11.83 12.29
C LYS A 289 10.35 12.18 10.81
N THR A 290 9.35 12.82 10.21
CA THR A 290 9.33 13.22 8.79
C THR A 290 10.42 14.23 8.40
N ARG A 291 11.08 14.87 9.37
CA ARG A 291 12.20 15.81 9.15
C ARG A 291 13.58 15.20 9.40
N SER A 292 13.67 13.92 9.75
CA SER A 292 14.97 13.27 9.97
C SER A 292 15.79 13.29 8.67
N PRO A 293 17.07 13.70 8.70
CA PRO A 293 17.93 13.70 7.51
C PRO A 293 18.00 12.34 6.82
N LEU A 294 18.13 11.26 7.60
CA LEU A 294 18.20 9.90 7.07
C LEU A 294 16.89 9.47 6.36
N VAL A 295 15.74 9.88 6.91
CA VAL A 295 14.43 9.67 6.26
C VAL A 295 14.35 10.45 4.96
N LEU A 296 14.73 11.72 4.97
CA LEU A 296 14.66 12.56 3.77
C LEU A 296 15.61 12.07 2.68
N ALA A 297 16.81 11.62 3.04
CA ALA A 297 17.76 11.00 2.11
C ALA A 297 17.18 9.73 1.48
N LEU A 298 16.59 8.84 2.27
CA LEU A 298 15.91 7.64 1.76
C LEU A 298 14.74 8.00 0.83
N MET A 299 13.92 8.98 1.21
CA MET A 299 12.78 9.43 0.40
C MET A 299 13.22 10.12 -0.90
N ALA A 300 14.34 10.85 -0.87
CA ALA A 300 14.95 11.44 -2.05
C ALA A 300 15.50 10.36 -2.99
N TYR A 301 16.20 9.35 -2.47
CA TYR A 301 16.66 8.19 -3.24
C TYR A 301 15.49 7.47 -3.93
N LEU A 302 14.42 7.17 -3.18
CA LEU A 302 13.23 6.53 -3.74
C LEU A 302 12.49 7.43 -4.74
N SER A 303 12.56 8.75 -4.59
CA SER A 303 12.00 9.68 -5.57
C SER A 303 12.83 9.75 -6.84
N TYR A 304 14.15 9.77 -6.72
CA TYR A 304 15.07 9.68 -7.85
C TYR A 304 14.82 8.40 -8.66
N LYS A 305 14.71 7.25 -7.99
CA LYS A 305 14.42 5.96 -8.62
C LYS A 305 13.06 5.90 -9.34
N SER A 306 12.16 6.87 -9.11
CA SER A 306 10.90 6.98 -9.86
C SER A 306 11.10 7.53 -11.27
N ILE A 307 12.18 8.29 -11.51
CA ILE A 307 12.48 8.88 -12.81
C ILE A 307 12.74 7.77 -13.82
N ASP A 308 13.64 6.84 -13.52
CA ASP A 308 13.94 5.69 -14.38
C ASP A 308 12.67 4.88 -14.72
N PHE A 309 11.80 4.65 -13.72
CA PHE A 309 10.55 3.93 -13.90
C PHE A 309 9.58 4.66 -14.84
N VAL A 310 9.43 5.98 -14.67
CA VAL A 310 8.59 6.81 -15.54
C VAL A 310 9.18 6.86 -16.95
N GLU A 311 10.49 7.03 -17.10
CA GLU A 311 11.16 7.03 -18.38
C GLU A 311 10.95 5.70 -19.12
N THR A 312 11.04 4.57 -18.42
CA THR A 312 10.80 3.25 -19.01
C THR A 312 9.35 3.11 -19.48
N ILE A 313 8.37 3.61 -18.72
CA ILE A 313 6.97 3.68 -19.15
C ILE A 313 6.84 4.51 -20.44
N LEU A 314 7.46 5.68 -20.50
CA LEU A 314 7.32 6.59 -21.64
C LEU A 314 7.99 6.04 -22.91
N LEU A 315 9.13 5.36 -22.78
CA LEU A 315 9.88 4.82 -23.91
C LEU A 315 9.32 3.48 -24.41
N TYR A 316 8.92 2.60 -23.50
CA TYR A 316 8.59 1.21 -23.84
C TYR A 316 7.13 0.84 -23.59
N GLY A 317 6.34 1.71 -22.96
CA GLY A 317 4.97 1.40 -22.53
C GLY A 317 4.91 0.36 -21.40
N ASP A 318 6.03 0.00 -20.78
CA ASP A 318 6.13 -0.90 -19.63
C ASP A 318 7.12 -0.36 -18.61
N GLY A 319 6.73 -0.23 -17.35
CA GLY A 319 7.62 0.24 -16.27
C GLY A 319 8.69 -0.75 -15.84
N TYR A 320 8.66 -1.99 -16.35
CA TYR A 320 9.66 -3.02 -16.02
C TYR A 320 10.43 -3.55 -17.24
N ALA A 321 10.25 -2.94 -18.42
CA ALA A 321 11.05 -3.27 -19.59
C ALA A 321 12.54 -3.02 -19.29
N ARG A 322 13.38 -3.96 -19.74
CA ARG A 322 14.84 -3.88 -19.64
C ARG A 322 15.46 -4.19 -20.98
#